data_AF-A0A6P1ZE51-F1
#
_entry.id   AF-A0A6P1ZE51-F1
#
_cell.length_a   1.000
_cell.length_b   1.000
_cell.length_c   1.000
_cell.angle_alpha   90.00
_cell.angle_beta   90.00
_cell.angle_gamma   90.00
#
_symmetry.space_group_name_H-M   'P 1'
#
loop_
_entity.id
_entity.type
_entity.pdbx_description
1 polymer ?
#
loop_
_entity_poly.entity_id
_entity_poly.type
_entity_poly.pdbx_seq_one_letter_code
_entity_poly.pdbx_strand_id
1 'polypeptide(L)'
;MTMKHFTMFLGAVAMLFVFASMSTAGESGEAVFKKLACGSCHKMEKSSPINPSVAEIAKAYSGKKEQMVEYLNGNSAPIVKPEKESIMKGILRKTQALSDEDREALAGYLLAE
;
A
#
# COMPACT_ATOMS: atom_id res chain seq x y z
N MET A 1 18.86 73.35 5.99
CA MET A 1 18.16 72.09 6.31
C MET A 1 17.65 71.53 5.00
N THR A 2 18.37 70.51 4.51
CA THR A 2 18.08 69.68 3.33
C THR A 2 16.80 68.84 3.61
N MET A 3 16.00 68.34 2.67
CA MET A 3 16.31 67.60 1.45
C MET A 3 15.11 67.64 0.49
N LYS A 4 15.39 67.68 -0.82
CA LYS A 4 14.46 67.40 -1.91
C LYS A 4 14.34 65.88 -2.13
N HIS A 5 13.19 65.51 -2.70
CA HIS A 5 12.81 64.22 -3.28
C HIS A 5 13.94 63.26 -3.71
N PHE A 6 13.78 61.98 -3.34
CA PHE A 6 14.31 60.87 -4.12
C PHE A 6 13.32 59.70 -4.08
N THR A 7 12.64 59.49 -5.20
CA THR A 7 11.97 58.23 -5.55
C THR A 7 13.02 57.13 -5.71
N MET A 8 12.89 56.00 -5.02
CA MET A 8 13.58 54.78 -5.46
C MET A 8 12.81 53.51 -5.06
N PHE A 9 12.70 52.66 -6.06
CA PHE A 9 12.12 51.34 -6.17
C PHE A 9 12.41 50.35 -5.04
N LEU A 10 11.57 49.31 -5.02
CA LEU A 10 11.93 47.88 -5.06
C LEU A 10 11.50 47.05 -3.85
N GLY A 11 10.61 46.09 -4.11
CA GLY A 11 10.73 44.74 -3.57
C GLY A 11 10.04 44.47 -2.24
N ALA A 12 8.80 44.00 -2.31
CA ALA A 12 8.32 43.00 -1.37
C ALA A 12 7.55 41.96 -2.17
N VAL A 13 8.30 40.92 -2.56
CA VAL A 13 7.82 39.71 -3.22
C VAL A 13 6.64 39.15 -2.43
N ALA A 14 5.47 39.11 -3.05
CA ALA A 14 4.33 38.34 -2.56
C ALA A 14 4.74 36.87 -2.56
N MET A 15 5.18 36.39 -1.41
CA MET A 15 5.54 34.99 -1.17
C MET A 15 4.22 34.19 -1.20
N LEU A 16 3.81 33.80 -2.40
CA LEU A 16 2.81 32.77 -2.64
C LEU A 16 3.38 31.47 -2.05
N PHE A 17 3.06 31.20 -0.79
CA PHE A 17 3.17 29.87 -0.21
C PHE A 17 2.18 28.96 -0.92
N VAL A 18 2.62 28.41 -2.06
CA VAL A 18 2.03 27.22 -2.63
C VAL A 18 2.40 26.09 -1.67
N PHE A 19 1.56 25.84 -0.66
CA PHE A 19 1.54 24.55 0.01
C PHE A 19 1.12 23.52 -1.04
N ALA A 20 2.11 22.98 -1.75
CA ALA A 20 1.94 21.77 -2.51
C ALA A 20 1.58 20.69 -1.49
N SER A 21 0.30 20.36 -1.41
CA SER A 21 -0.20 19.17 -0.72
C SER A 21 0.48 17.97 -1.37
N MET A 22 1.61 17.55 -0.81
CA MET A 22 2.29 16.33 -1.17
C MET A 22 1.42 15.19 -0.67
N SER A 23 0.35 14.88 -1.40
CA SER A 23 -0.38 13.64 -1.22
C SER A 23 0.62 12.52 -1.48
N THR A 24 1.03 11.82 -0.43
CA THR A 24 1.77 10.57 -0.56
C THR A 24 0.82 9.54 -1.14
N ALA A 25 0.62 9.55 -2.46
CA ALA A 25 -0.11 8.49 -3.12
C ALA A 25 0.66 7.19 -2.89
N GLY A 26 0.02 6.20 -2.27
CA GLY A 26 0.60 4.87 -2.07
C GLY A 26 1.01 4.21 -3.39
N GLU A 27 1.84 3.18 -3.30
CA GLU A 27 2.26 2.39 -4.45
C GLU A 27 1.08 1.55 -5.01
N SER A 28 1.17 1.15 -6.28
CA SER A 28 0.16 0.23 -6.83
C SER A 28 0.25 -1.15 -6.17
N GLY A 29 -0.88 -1.86 -6.07
CA GLY A 29 -0.91 -3.18 -5.43
C GLY A 29 0.02 -4.21 -6.11
N GLU A 30 0.15 -4.16 -7.44
CA GLU A 30 1.09 -4.99 -8.19
C GLU A 30 2.55 -4.66 -7.82
N ALA A 31 2.88 -3.36 -7.67
CA ALA A 31 4.21 -2.93 -7.25
C ALA A 31 4.53 -3.42 -5.84
N VAL A 32 3.58 -3.31 -4.89
CA VAL A 32 3.73 -3.85 -3.54
C VAL A 32 3.90 -5.38 -3.56
N PHE A 33 3.11 -6.09 -4.35
CA PHE A 33 3.19 -7.55 -4.50
C PHE A 33 4.59 -8.00 -5.00
N LYS A 34 5.13 -7.28 -5.99
CA LYS A 34 6.49 -7.52 -6.52
C LYS A 34 7.57 -7.15 -5.50
N LYS A 35 7.47 -5.98 -4.87
CA LYS A 35 8.41 -5.46 -3.85
C LYS A 35 8.58 -6.43 -2.69
N LEU A 36 7.48 -7.04 -2.22
CA LEU A 36 7.51 -8.01 -1.11
C LEU A 36 7.82 -9.44 -1.54
N ALA A 37 8.02 -9.68 -2.84
CA ALA A 37 8.28 -10.98 -3.45
C ALA A 37 7.18 -12.02 -3.18
N CYS A 38 5.92 -11.60 -3.11
CA CYS A 38 4.76 -12.47 -2.85
C CYS A 38 4.64 -13.62 -3.87
N GLY A 39 4.98 -13.33 -5.14
CA GLY A 39 4.98 -14.29 -6.25
C GLY A 39 5.97 -15.47 -6.12
N SER A 40 6.88 -15.43 -5.14
CA SER A 40 7.76 -16.56 -4.85
C SER A 40 6.98 -17.78 -4.36
N CYS A 41 5.99 -17.56 -3.48
CA CYS A 41 5.12 -18.59 -2.91
C CYS A 41 3.73 -18.59 -3.56
N HIS A 42 3.16 -17.42 -3.84
CA HIS A 42 1.80 -17.28 -4.38
C HIS A 42 1.85 -17.07 -5.90
N LYS A 43 1.78 -18.16 -6.66
CA LYS A 43 1.65 -18.08 -8.13
C LYS A 43 0.27 -17.55 -8.50
N MET A 44 0.12 -16.88 -9.66
CA MET A 44 -1.16 -16.30 -10.07
C MET A 44 -2.28 -17.34 -10.11
N GLU A 45 -2.08 -18.41 -10.90
CA GLU A 45 -3.13 -19.42 -11.13
C GLU A 45 -2.91 -20.72 -10.33
N LYS A 46 -1.66 -21.19 -10.28
CA LYS A 46 -1.37 -22.56 -9.85
C LYS A 46 -1.14 -22.67 -8.35
N SER A 47 -2.09 -23.28 -7.66
CA SER A 47 -1.92 -23.66 -6.26
C SER A 47 -1.01 -24.88 -6.07
N SER A 48 -0.47 -24.99 -4.88
CA SER A 48 0.23 -26.17 -4.36
C SER A 48 -0.42 -26.62 -3.05
N PRO A 49 -0.07 -27.81 -2.53
CA PRO A 49 -0.58 -28.26 -1.23
C PRO A 49 -0.22 -27.34 -0.05
N ILE A 50 0.80 -26.49 -0.21
CA ILE A 50 1.31 -25.61 0.85
C ILE A 50 0.93 -24.17 0.58
N ASN A 51 1.13 -23.70 -0.66
CA ASN A 51 0.91 -22.31 -1.04
C ASN A 51 -0.32 -22.19 -1.95
N PRO A 52 -1.37 -21.45 -1.54
CA PRO A 52 -2.49 -21.12 -2.42
C PRO A 52 -2.03 -20.16 -3.53
N SER A 53 -2.65 -20.26 -4.70
CA SER A 53 -2.49 -19.27 -5.77
C SER A 53 -3.18 -17.95 -5.43
N VAL A 54 -2.87 -16.88 -6.17
CA VAL A 54 -3.58 -15.62 -6.05
C VAL A 54 -5.06 -15.82 -6.41
N ALA A 55 -5.36 -16.54 -7.48
CA ALA A 55 -6.75 -16.86 -7.86
C ALA A 55 -7.51 -17.64 -6.78
N GLU A 56 -6.85 -18.60 -6.07
CA GLU A 56 -7.48 -19.30 -4.93
C GLU A 56 -7.76 -18.35 -3.77
N ILE A 57 -6.83 -17.43 -3.49
CA ILE A 57 -6.99 -16.38 -2.47
C ILE A 57 -8.15 -15.45 -2.84
N ALA A 58 -8.16 -14.92 -4.07
CA ALA A 58 -9.18 -14.01 -4.56
C ALA A 58 -10.59 -14.61 -4.45
N LYS A 59 -10.73 -15.87 -4.86
CA LYS A 59 -12.00 -16.61 -4.76
C LYS A 59 -12.47 -16.74 -3.30
N ALA A 60 -11.58 -17.02 -2.36
CA ALA A 60 -11.95 -17.19 -0.95
C ALA A 60 -12.36 -15.87 -0.27
N TYR A 61 -11.77 -14.76 -0.70
CA TYR A 61 -12.00 -13.41 -0.19
C TYR A 61 -12.95 -12.57 -1.06
N SER A 62 -13.62 -13.17 -2.05
CA SER A 62 -14.57 -12.45 -2.91
C SER A 62 -15.63 -11.73 -2.05
N GLY A 63 -15.76 -10.41 -2.24
CA GLY A 63 -16.64 -9.55 -1.45
C GLY A 63 -16.18 -9.28 -0.01
N LYS A 64 -14.93 -9.60 0.34
CA LYS A 64 -14.37 -9.48 1.71
C LYS A 64 -13.05 -8.72 1.72
N LYS A 65 -12.98 -7.58 1.03
CA LYS A 65 -11.75 -6.78 0.93
C LYS A 65 -11.26 -6.32 2.29
N GLU A 66 -12.17 -5.89 3.16
CA GLU A 66 -11.85 -5.41 4.50
C GLU A 66 -11.22 -6.54 5.34
N GLN A 67 -11.76 -7.76 5.25
CA GLN A 67 -11.20 -8.93 5.92
C GLN A 67 -9.79 -9.29 5.39
N MET A 68 -9.54 -9.11 4.09
CA MET A 68 -8.20 -9.26 3.51
C MET A 68 -7.23 -8.22 4.08
N VAL A 69 -7.66 -6.97 4.19
CA VAL A 69 -6.83 -5.89 4.77
C VAL A 69 -6.53 -6.19 6.24
N GLU A 70 -7.51 -6.61 7.03
CA GLU A 70 -7.31 -7.06 8.41
C GLU A 70 -6.32 -8.22 8.51
N TYR A 71 -6.42 -9.20 7.60
CA TYR A 71 -5.49 -10.33 7.55
C TYR A 71 -4.07 -9.87 7.21
N LEU A 72 -3.90 -9.00 6.22
CA LEU A 72 -2.60 -8.42 5.87
C LEU A 72 -2.02 -7.54 6.98
N ASN A 73 -2.87 -6.97 7.84
CA ASN A 73 -2.48 -6.26 9.05
C ASN A 73 -2.22 -7.20 10.25
N GLY A 74 -2.52 -8.49 10.11
CA GLY A 74 -2.37 -9.51 11.16
C GLY A 74 -3.40 -9.42 12.28
N ASN A 75 -4.54 -8.79 12.01
CA ASN A 75 -5.64 -8.64 12.97
C ASN A 75 -6.72 -9.71 12.78
N SER A 76 -6.60 -10.59 11.77
CA SER A 76 -7.52 -11.70 11.57
C SER A 76 -6.78 -13.00 11.25
N ALA A 77 -7.45 -14.13 11.48
CA ALA A 77 -6.95 -15.46 11.15
C ALA A 77 -7.06 -15.74 9.64
N PRO A 78 -6.16 -16.55 9.05
CA PRO A 78 -6.29 -16.94 7.65
C PRO A 78 -7.55 -17.78 7.43
N ILE A 79 -8.32 -17.46 6.41
CA ILE A 79 -9.44 -18.31 5.95
C ILE A 79 -9.02 -19.27 4.83
N VAL A 80 -7.81 -19.12 4.29
CA VAL A 80 -7.22 -19.95 3.23
C VAL A 80 -6.08 -20.77 3.83
N LYS A 81 -6.18 -22.10 3.73
CA LYS A 81 -5.21 -23.05 4.30
C LYS A 81 -4.80 -22.73 5.75
N PRO A 82 -5.75 -22.61 6.70
CA PRO A 82 -5.46 -22.26 8.10
C PRO A 82 -4.46 -23.20 8.77
N GLU A 83 -4.40 -24.47 8.36
CA GLU A 83 -3.42 -25.44 8.83
C GLU A 83 -1.96 -25.11 8.43
N LYS A 84 -1.76 -24.11 7.56
CA LYS A 84 -0.46 -23.59 7.11
C LYS A 84 -0.15 -22.19 7.65
N GLU A 85 -0.93 -21.66 8.59
CA GLU A 85 -0.78 -20.29 9.14
C GLU A 85 0.67 -19.96 9.52
N SER A 86 1.36 -20.88 10.19
CA SER A 86 2.73 -20.65 10.71
C SER A 86 3.74 -20.27 9.62
N ILE A 87 3.53 -20.72 8.37
CA ILE A 87 4.38 -20.39 7.23
C ILE A 87 4.15 -18.92 6.83
N MET A 88 2.89 -18.53 6.66
CA MET A 88 2.56 -17.18 6.20
C MET A 88 2.77 -16.13 7.29
N LYS A 89 2.58 -16.47 8.57
CA LYS A 89 2.77 -15.56 9.70
C LYS A 89 4.15 -14.93 9.77
N GLY A 90 5.19 -15.68 9.38
CA GLY A 90 6.56 -15.15 9.29
C GLY A 90 6.73 -14.05 8.23
N ILE A 91 5.95 -14.13 7.15
CA ILE A 91 5.94 -13.18 6.02
C ILE A 91 4.97 -12.02 6.28
N LEU A 92 3.90 -12.24 7.04
CA LEU A 92 2.87 -11.25 7.39
C LEU A 92 3.43 -9.99 8.06
N ARG A 93 4.56 -10.10 8.77
CA ARG A 93 5.26 -8.93 9.33
C ARG A 93 5.66 -7.89 8.26
N LYS A 94 5.91 -8.34 7.01
CA LYS A 94 6.22 -7.44 5.90
C LYS A 94 5.00 -6.62 5.50
N THR A 95 3.82 -7.24 5.48
CA THR A 95 2.57 -6.56 5.11
C THR A 95 2.08 -5.67 6.23
N GLN A 96 2.37 -5.99 7.49
CA GLN A 96 2.13 -5.13 8.66
C GLN A 96 2.89 -3.81 8.60
N ALA A 97 4.12 -3.83 8.10
CA ALA A 97 4.97 -2.64 7.99
C ALA A 97 4.60 -1.69 6.84
N LEU A 98 3.63 -2.05 6.00
CA LEU A 98 3.10 -1.17 4.95
C LEU A 98 2.30 -0.01 5.54
N SER A 99 2.20 1.09 4.78
CA SER A 99 1.16 2.08 5.04
C SER A 99 -0.22 1.47 4.79
N ASP A 100 -1.27 2.12 5.29
CA ASP A 100 -2.62 1.62 5.10
C ASP A 100 -3.02 1.65 3.62
N GLU A 101 -2.60 2.68 2.87
CA GLU A 101 -2.82 2.80 1.44
C GLU A 101 -2.14 1.68 0.65
N ASP A 102 -0.86 1.37 0.95
CA ASP A 102 -0.12 0.28 0.30
C ASP A 102 -0.77 -1.09 0.61
N ARG A 103 -1.25 -1.28 1.84
CA ARG A 103 -1.90 -2.52 2.28
C ARG A 103 -3.26 -2.69 1.60
N GLU A 104 -4.04 -1.62 1.48
CA GLU A 104 -5.29 -1.61 0.73
C GLU A 104 -5.09 -1.84 -0.77
N ALA A 105 -4.05 -1.25 -1.35
CA ALA A 105 -3.70 -1.45 -2.75
C ALA A 105 -3.30 -2.91 -3.00
N LEU A 106 -2.48 -3.51 -2.12
CA LEU A 106 -2.13 -4.93 -2.19
C LEU A 106 -3.36 -5.82 -2.06
N ALA A 107 -4.27 -5.54 -1.12
CA ALA A 107 -5.52 -6.28 -0.99
C ALA A 107 -6.36 -6.17 -2.27
N GLY A 108 -6.46 -4.98 -2.86
CA GLY A 108 -7.15 -4.76 -4.13
C GLY A 108 -6.55 -5.60 -5.27
N TYR A 109 -5.23 -5.60 -5.40
CA TYR A 109 -4.53 -6.40 -6.41
C TYR A 109 -4.78 -7.91 -6.23
N LEU A 110 -4.69 -8.42 -4.99
CA LEU A 110 -4.94 -9.84 -4.71
C LEU A 110 -6.38 -10.30 -4.99
N LEU A 111 -7.34 -9.38 -5.10
CA LEU A 111 -8.76 -9.70 -5.34
C LEU A 111 -9.20 -9.44 -6.79
N ALA A 112 -8.39 -8.72 -7.56
CA ALA A 112 -8.67 -8.41 -8.96
C ALA A 112 -8.23 -9.51 -9.94
N GLU A 113 -7.46 -10.47 -9.44
CA GLU A 113 -6.83 -11.58 -10.18
C GLU A 113 -7.53 -12.91 -9.86
#